data_AF-A0A5C4QUW2-F1
#
_entry.id   AF-A0A5C4QUW2-F1
#
_cell.length_a   1.000
_cell.length_b   1.000
_cell.length_c   1.000
_cell.angle_alpha   90.00
_cell.angle_beta   90.00
_cell.angle_gamma   90.00
#
_symmetry.space_group_name_H-M   'P 1'
#
loop_
_entity.id
_entity.type
_entity.pdbx_description
1 polymer ?
#
loop_
_entity_poly.entity_id
_entity_poly.type
_entity_poly.pdbx_seq_one_letter_code
_entity_poly.pdbx_strand_id
1 'polypeptide(L)'
;GADGVRSANRPAAARRTAAGGAVKRLAAPHPRRFTGRATVLFAVLIALALAYTYPVRVYLDQQADIERMEAAQAVQEEEIAKLAAEAAKWQDKAFIETKARERFFMGRPGEKMMVVLHDPEGAARDAGKSAGPAAPAGPVTWYDTLWSSVQAADSQQPGK
;
A
#
# COMPACT_ATOMS: atom_id res chain seq x y z
N GLY A 1 74.82 21.26 -100.66
CA GLY A 1 75.95 20.37 -100.31
C GLY A 1 76.37 20.71 -98.89
N ALA A 2 76.57 19.78 -97.98
CA ALA A 2 77.18 18.48 -98.18
C ALA A 2 76.37 17.31 -97.58
N ASP A 3 76.41 16.21 -98.32
CA ASP A 3 75.92 14.88 -98.02
C ASP A 3 76.92 14.03 -97.22
N GLY A 4 76.39 13.03 -96.50
CA GLY A 4 77.07 11.78 -96.11
C GLY A 4 77.95 11.89 -94.87
N VAL A 5 78.01 10.93 -93.95
CA VAL A 5 78.10 9.47 -94.18
C VAL A 5 77.50 8.69 -93.00
N ARG A 6 76.82 7.60 -93.36
CA ARG A 6 76.19 6.57 -92.54
C ARG A 6 77.24 5.58 -92.03
N SER A 7 77.17 5.12 -90.78
CA SER A 7 77.75 3.83 -90.37
C SER A 7 76.88 3.15 -89.31
N ALA A 8 76.85 1.82 -89.37
CA ALA A 8 75.80 0.91 -88.92
C ALA A 8 76.27 -0.07 -87.83
N ASN A 9 75.29 -0.78 -87.25
CA ASN A 9 75.35 -1.99 -86.40
C ASN A 9 75.82 -1.84 -84.93
N ARG A 10 74.96 -2.02 -83.90
CA ARG A 10 74.27 -3.24 -83.34
C ARG A 10 75.25 -4.02 -82.41
N PRO A 11 74.89 -4.40 -81.14
CA PRO A 11 73.70 -5.19 -80.80
C PRO A 11 72.85 -4.80 -79.59
N ALA A 12 71.60 -5.22 -79.70
CA ALA A 12 70.65 -5.36 -78.61
C ALA A 12 71.04 -6.55 -77.72
N ALA A 13 71.21 -6.29 -76.44
CA ALA A 13 71.27 -7.26 -75.35
C ALA A 13 70.71 -6.54 -74.12
N ALA A 14 69.83 -7.06 -73.28
CA ALA A 14 69.17 -8.34 -73.24
C ALA A 14 67.80 -8.08 -72.59
N ARG A 15 66.75 -8.65 -73.19
CA ARG A 15 65.43 -8.70 -72.58
C ARG A 15 65.53 -9.71 -71.43
N ARG A 16 65.79 -9.25 -70.21
CA ARG A 16 65.69 -10.12 -69.02
C ARG A 16 64.22 -10.46 -68.81
N THR A 17 63.85 -11.67 -69.20
CA THR A 17 62.69 -12.36 -68.66
C THR A 17 62.94 -12.59 -67.18
N ALA A 18 62.50 -11.66 -66.34
CA ALA A 18 62.34 -11.95 -64.93
C ALA A 18 61.24 -13.01 -64.85
N ALA A 19 61.64 -14.20 -64.42
CA ALA A 19 60.79 -15.31 -64.10
C ALA A 19 59.62 -14.85 -63.22
N GLY A 20 58.44 -15.41 -63.50
CA GLY A 20 57.22 -15.15 -62.75
C GLY A 20 57.45 -15.35 -61.25
N GLY A 21 57.52 -14.24 -60.53
CA GLY A 21 57.34 -14.25 -59.10
C GLY A 21 55.89 -14.61 -58.82
N ALA A 22 55.67 -15.78 -58.22
CA ALA A 22 54.38 -16.17 -57.69
C ALA A 22 53.84 -15.00 -56.85
N VAL A 23 52.72 -14.43 -57.30
CA VAL A 23 52.01 -13.41 -56.55
C VAL A 23 51.48 -14.07 -55.28
N LYS A 24 52.27 -14.03 -54.22
CA LYS A 24 51.75 -14.30 -52.88
C LYS A 24 50.94 -13.08 -52.51
N ARG A 25 49.64 -13.09 -52.86
CA ARG A 25 48.68 -12.17 -52.26
C ARG A 25 48.65 -12.51 -50.79
N LEU A 26 49.45 -11.79 -50.02
CA LEU A 26 49.32 -11.73 -48.58
C LEU A 26 47.95 -11.11 -48.34
N ALA A 27 46.96 -11.95 -48.05
CA ALA A 27 45.71 -11.48 -47.51
C ALA A 27 46.08 -10.78 -46.20
N ALA A 28 46.07 -9.45 -46.23
CA ALA A 28 46.24 -8.66 -45.04
C ALA A 28 45.16 -9.11 -44.04
N PRO A 29 45.51 -9.41 -42.77
CA PRO A 29 44.51 -9.61 -41.75
C PRO A 29 43.65 -8.36 -41.77
N HIS A 30 42.37 -8.47 -42.16
CA HIS A 30 41.47 -7.35 -42.00
C HIS A 30 41.37 -7.17 -40.50
N PRO A 31 41.95 -6.11 -39.91
CA PRO A 31 41.74 -5.89 -38.49
C PRO A 31 40.23 -5.74 -38.36
N ARG A 32 39.63 -6.46 -37.42
CA ARG A 32 38.24 -6.26 -37.02
C ARG A 32 38.12 -4.80 -36.62
N ARG A 33 37.81 -3.94 -37.59
CA ARG A 33 37.49 -2.54 -37.38
C ARG A 33 36.16 -2.64 -36.63
N PHE A 34 36.20 -2.64 -35.30
CA PHE A 34 35.14 -1.93 -34.59
C PHE A 34 35.20 -0.52 -35.17
N THR A 35 34.37 -0.29 -36.17
CA THR A 35 34.27 0.98 -36.86
C THR A 35 33.94 1.99 -35.77
N GLY A 36 34.51 3.21 -35.79
CA GLY A 36 34.18 4.22 -34.77
C GLY A 36 32.66 4.42 -34.58
N ARG A 37 31.88 4.06 -35.59
CA ARG A 37 30.40 3.96 -35.53
C ARG A 37 29.90 2.91 -34.53
N ALA A 38 30.48 1.70 -34.52
CA ALA A 38 30.11 0.65 -33.56
C ALA A 38 30.41 1.05 -32.11
N THR A 39 31.54 1.72 -31.86
CA THR A 39 31.87 2.21 -30.51
C THR A 39 30.94 3.33 -30.06
N VAL A 40 30.56 4.24 -30.96
CA VAL A 40 29.57 5.28 -30.67
C VAL A 40 28.19 4.67 -30.40
N LEU A 41 27.74 3.70 -31.20
CA LEU A 41 26.48 3.00 -30.98
C LEU A 41 26.46 2.29 -29.62
N PHE A 42 27.55 1.62 -29.24
CA PHE A 42 27.66 0.96 -27.95
C PHE A 42 27.61 1.96 -26.79
N ALA A 43 28.31 3.09 -26.90
CA ALA A 43 28.26 4.16 -25.90
C ALA A 43 26.85 4.75 -25.77
N VAL A 44 26.12 4.94 -26.87
CA VAL A 44 24.72 5.40 -26.86
C VAL A 44 23.81 4.39 -26.19
N LEU A 45 23.96 3.08 -26.46
CA LEU A 45 23.18 2.04 -25.78
C LEU A 45 23.42 2.04 -24.26
N ILE A 46 24.68 2.19 -23.82
CA ILE A 46 25.00 2.33 -22.40
C ILE A 46 24.37 3.60 -21.82
N ALA A 47 24.49 4.74 -22.51
CA ALA A 47 23.89 5.99 -22.07
C ALA A 47 22.36 5.89 -21.95
N LEU A 48 21.69 5.23 -22.90
CA LEU A 48 20.24 4.97 -22.85
C LEU A 48 19.88 4.04 -21.69
N ALA A 49 20.65 2.97 -21.47
CA ALA A 49 20.41 2.06 -20.35
C ALA A 49 20.53 2.76 -18.99
N LEU A 50 21.55 3.62 -18.83
CA LEU A 50 21.73 4.43 -17.63
C LEU A 50 20.61 5.48 -17.48
N ALA A 51 20.22 6.14 -18.57
CA ALA A 51 19.13 7.12 -18.56
C ALA A 51 17.79 6.48 -18.20
N TYR A 52 17.54 5.24 -18.63
CA TYR A 52 16.31 4.50 -18.32
C TYR A 52 16.29 3.84 -16.94
N THR A 53 17.42 3.79 -16.23
CA THR A 53 17.49 3.12 -14.92
C THR A 53 16.52 3.73 -13.91
N TYR A 54 16.34 5.05 -13.93
CA TYR A 54 15.41 5.75 -13.03
C TYR A 54 13.93 5.69 -13.51
N PRO A 55 13.60 6.01 -14.78
CA PRO A 55 12.23 5.92 -15.29
C PRO A 55 11.56 4.56 -15.11
N VAL A 56 12.30 3.46 -15.33
CA VAL A 56 11.74 2.11 -15.20
C VAL A 56 11.36 1.81 -13.75
N ARG A 57 12.18 2.25 -12.77
CA ARG A 57 11.85 2.11 -11.35
C ARG A 57 10.59 2.87 -10.98
N VAL A 58 10.51 4.14 -11.39
CA VAL A 58 9.36 5.01 -11.11
C VAL A 58 8.07 4.43 -11.71
N TYR A 59 8.12 3.91 -12.94
CA TYR A 59 6.95 3.31 -13.58
C TYR A 59 6.42 2.06 -12.83
N LEU A 60 7.32 1.22 -12.32
CA LEU A 60 6.94 0.04 -11.54
C LEU A 60 6.35 0.40 -10.17
N ASP A 61 6.92 1.41 -9.50
CA ASP A 61 6.40 1.89 -8.21
C ASP A 61 5.02 2.57 -8.39
N GLN A 62 4.82 3.32 -9.46
CA GLN A 62 3.55 4.00 -9.77
C GLN A 62 2.39 3.02 -9.94
N GLN A 63 2.61 1.86 -10.54
CA GLN A 63 1.52 0.89 -10.77
C GLN A 63 0.97 0.35 -9.43
N ALA A 64 1.86 0.02 -8.49
CA ALA A 64 1.45 -0.45 -7.17
C ALA A 64 0.78 0.66 -6.33
N ASP A 65 1.23 1.91 -6.49
CA ASP A 65 0.61 3.06 -5.84
C ASP A 65 -0.79 3.36 -6.40
N ILE A 66 -0.99 3.25 -7.72
CA ILE A 66 -2.31 3.42 -8.35
C ILE A 66 -3.29 2.36 -7.85
N GLU A 67 -2.91 1.08 -7.89
CA GLU A 67 -3.78 -0.01 -7.43
C GLU A 67 -4.16 0.15 -5.95
N ARG A 68 -3.22 0.60 -5.11
CA ARG A 68 -3.48 0.91 -3.70
C ARG A 68 -4.44 2.07 -3.52
N MET A 69 -4.28 3.15 -4.28
CA MET A 69 -5.15 4.32 -4.20
C MET A 69 -6.56 4.01 -4.67
N GLU A 70 -6.71 3.26 -5.77
CA GLU A 70 -8.00 2.81 -6.28
C GLU A 70 -8.71 1.89 -5.28
N ALA A 71 -8.00 0.94 -4.67
CA ALA A 71 -8.57 0.09 -3.63
C ALA A 71 -9.02 0.90 -2.40
N ALA A 72 -8.22 1.87 -1.96
CA ALA A 72 -8.59 2.75 -0.85
C ALA A 72 -9.82 3.61 -1.17
N GLN A 73 -9.92 4.11 -2.40
CA GLN A 73 -11.08 4.86 -2.86
C GLN A 73 -12.35 4.01 -2.85
N ALA A 74 -12.28 2.78 -3.36
CA ALA A 74 -13.43 1.87 -3.37
C ALA A 74 -13.95 1.57 -1.96
N VAL A 75 -13.05 1.33 -0.99
CA VAL A 75 -13.42 1.16 0.43
C VAL A 75 -14.09 2.43 0.97
N GLN A 76 -13.53 3.60 0.68
CA GLN A 76 -14.08 4.86 1.18
C GLN A 76 -15.47 5.15 0.60
N GLU A 77 -15.69 4.84 -0.68
CA GLU A 77 -17.00 4.97 -1.33
C GLU A 77 -18.05 4.05 -0.71
N GLU A 78 -17.68 2.80 -0.40
CA GLU A 78 -18.56 1.87 0.31
C GLU A 78 -18.92 2.38 1.71
N GLU A 79 -17.95 2.90 2.46
CA GLU A 79 -18.19 3.50 3.78
C GLU A 79 -19.13 4.70 3.69
N ILE A 80 -18.91 5.60 2.72
CA ILE A 80 -19.79 6.75 2.48
C ILE A 80 -21.20 6.29 2.16
N ALA A 81 -21.36 5.29 1.28
CA ALA A 81 -22.67 4.75 0.91
C ALA A 81 -23.40 4.15 2.12
N LYS A 82 -22.69 3.38 2.96
CA LYS A 82 -23.22 2.81 4.19
C LYS A 82 -23.65 3.90 5.18
N LEU A 83 -22.78 4.87 5.44
CA LEU A 83 -23.06 5.98 6.36
C LEU A 83 -24.21 6.85 5.86
N ALA A 84 -24.29 7.11 4.56
CA ALA A 84 -25.40 7.84 3.96
C ALA A 84 -26.73 7.08 4.13
N ALA A 85 -26.73 5.76 3.93
CA ALA A 85 -27.90 4.93 4.15
C ALA A 85 -28.32 4.90 5.64
N GLU A 86 -27.37 4.89 6.57
CA GLU A 86 -27.66 5.01 7.99
C GLU A 86 -28.23 6.40 8.33
N ALA A 87 -27.61 7.47 7.85
CA ALA A 87 -28.07 8.84 8.05
C ALA A 87 -29.49 9.05 7.52
N ALA A 88 -29.83 8.47 6.36
CA ALA A 88 -31.19 8.50 5.81
C ALA A 88 -32.21 7.85 6.75
N LYS A 89 -31.87 6.73 7.40
CA LYS A 89 -32.75 6.08 8.39
C LYS A 89 -33.01 6.98 9.58
N TRP A 90 -32.00 7.72 10.04
CA TRP A 90 -32.15 8.67 11.14
C TRP A 90 -33.03 9.89 10.82
N GLN A 91 -33.37 10.13 9.55
CA GLN A 91 -34.33 11.18 9.18
C GLN A 91 -35.79 10.75 9.35
N ASP A 92 -36.06 9.45 9.47
CA ASP A 92 -37.40 8.92 9.71
C ASP A 92 -37.76 8.94 11.20
N LYS A 93 -38.86 9.63 11.55
CA LYS A 93 -39.37 9.69 12.91
C LYS A 93 -39.71 8.31 13.47
N ALA A 94 -40.25 7.41 12.66
CA ALA A 94 -40.60 6.07 13.11
C ALA A 94 -39.35 5.29 13.55
N PHE A 95 -38.25 5.41 12.79
CA PHE A 95 -36.97 4.80 13.13
C PHE A 95 -36.40 5.36 14.44
N ILE A 96 -36.46 6.68 14.64
CA ILE A 96 -36.05 7.32 15.90
C ILE A 96 -36.89 6.81 17.07
N GLU A 97 -38.22 6.74 16.94
CA GLU A 97 -39.10 6.25 17.99
C GLU A 97 -38.78 4.80 18.36
N THR A 98 -38.56 3.92 17.37
CA THR A 98 -38.14 2.53 17.62
C THR A 98 -36.80 2.48 18.35
N LYS A 99 -35.79 3.24 17.91
CA LYS A 99 -34.47 3.26 18.57
C LYS A 99 -34.52 3.85 19.97
N ALA A 100 -35.33 4.87 20.20
CA ALA A 100 -35.54 5.46 21.51
C ALA A 100 -36.20 4.46 22.48
N ARG A 101 -37.15 3.67 21.97
CA ARG A 101 -37.80 2.60 22.72
C ARG A 101 -36.85 1.47 23.06
N GLU A 102 -36.08 0.97 22.08
CA GLU A 102 -35.14 -0.14 22.26
C GLU A 102 -34.00 0.21 23.21
N ARG A 103 -33.41 1.40 23.06
CA ARG A 103 -32.17 1.78 23.77
C ARG A 103 -32.42 2.53 25.07
N PHE A 104 -33.45 3.36 25.11
CA PHE A 104 -33.71 4.26 26.23
C PHE A 104 -35.04 3.97 26.93
N PHE A 105 -35.77 2.93 26.53
CA PHE A 105 -37.09 2.57 27.08
C PHE A 105 -38.09 3.75 27.06
N MET A 106 -37.93 4.65 26.09
CA MET A 106 -38.77 5.84 25.96
C MET A 106 -40.03 5.51 25.15
N GLY A 107 -41.20 5.85 25.69
CA GLY A 107 -42.49 5.73 25.03
C GLY A 107 -43.12 7.10 24.78
N ARG A 108 -44.22 7.14 24.02
CA ARG A 108 -45.00 8.37 23.86
C ARG A 108 -45.65 8.76 25.21
N PRO A 109 -45.96 10.06 25.44
CA PRO A 109 -46.68 10.46 26.64
C PRO A 109 -47.98 9.64 26.81
N GLY A 110 -48.12 8.96 27.96
CA GLY A 110 -49.27 8.09 28.26
C GLY A 110 -49.13 6.62 27.84
N GLU A 111 -48.05 6.25 27.15
CA GLU A 111 -47.75 4.85 26.79
C GLU A 111 -47.13 4.09 27.97
N LYS A 112 -47.67 2.91 28.31
CA LYS A 112 -47.11 2.03 29.35
C LYS A 112 -46.19 0.99 28.71
N MET A 113 -44.89 1.15 28.92
CA MET A 113 -43.86 0.22 28.44
C MET A 113 -43.77 -1.00 29.38
N MET A 114 -43.91 -2.21 28.83
CA MET A 114 -43.72 -3.46 29.57
C MET A 114 -42.36 -4.07 29.21
N VAL A 115 -41.53 -4.34 30.21
CA VAL A 115 -40.26 -5.08 30.04
C VAL A 115 -40.47 -6.49 30.57
N VAL A 116 -40.30 -7.49 29.71
CA VAL A 116 -40.38 -8.90 30.12
C VAL A 116 -39.08 -9.26 30.80
N LEU A 117 -39.12 -9.41 32.13
CA LEU A 117 -37.99 -9.91 32.89
C LEU A 117 -38.12 -11.44 33.00
N HIS A 118 -37.20 -12.16 32.37
CA HIS A 118 -37.08 -13.60 32.58
C HIS A 118 -36.33 -13.83 33.90
N ASP A 119 -37.09 -14.24 34.91
CA ASP A 119 -36.60 -14.45 36.26
C ASP A 119 -36.70 -15.95 36.63
N PRO A 120 -35.59 -16.71 36.52
CA PRO A 120 -35.58 -18.12 36.86
C PRO A 120 -35.57 -18.39 38.37
N GLU A 121 -35.27 -17.40 39.21
CA GLU A 121 -35.13 -17.58 40.67
C GLU A 121 -36.26 -16.94 41.50
N GLY A 122 -37.20 -16.24 40.87
CA GLY A 122 -38.39 -15.70 41.55
C GLY A 122 -38.16 -14.38 42.28
N ALA A 123 -37.07 -13.65 41.99
CA ALA A 123 -36.84 -12.27 42.46
C ALA A 123 -38.04 -11.32 42.19
N ALA A 124 -38.82 -11.55 41.14
CA ALA A 124 -40.05 -10.82 40.83
C ALA A 124 -41.20 -11.11 41.83
N ARG A 125 -41.21 -12.27 42.51
CA ARG A 125 -42.14 -12.55 43.61
C ARG A 125 -41.82 -11.77 44.88
N ASP A 126 -40.55 -11.38 45.06
CA ASP A 126 -40.11 -10.64 46.24
C ASP A 126 -40.22 -9.11 46.05
N ALA A 127 -40.31 -8.61 44.81
CA ALA A 127 -40.55 -7.20 44.51
C ALA A 127 -41.90 -6.66 45.04
N GLY A 128 -42.88 -7.55 45.28
CA GLY A 128 -44.16 -7.22 45.93
C GLY A 128 -44.18 -7.43 47.44
N LYS A 129 -43.14 -8.05 48.02
CA LYS A 129 -42.98 -8.16 49.47
C LYS A 129 -42.20 -6.94 49.94
N SER A 130 -42.93 -5.87 50.24
CA SER A 130 -42.37 -4.80 51.06
C SER A 130 -41.84 -5.44 52.36
N ALA A 131 -40.52 -5.56 52.50
CA ALA A 131 -39.93 -5.64 53.83
C ALA A 131 -40.49 -4.42 54.58
N GLY A 132 -41.29 -4.66 55.63
CA GLY A 132 -41.84 -3.60 56.45
C GLY A 132 -40.75 -2.60 56.83
N PRO A 133 -41.06 -1.31 56.99
CA PRO A 133 -40.06 -0.25 57.04
C PRO A 133 -38.99 -0.60 58.08
N ALA A 134 -37.82 -1.04 57.60
CA ALA A 134 -36.63 -0.94 58.39
C ALA A 134 -36.50 0.55 58.70
N ALA A 135 -36.51 0.90 59.99
CA ALA A 135 -36.37 2.28 60.44
C ALA A 135 -35.24 2.91 59.62
N PRO A 136 -35.43 4.11 59.04
CA PRO A 136 -34.38 4.74 58.26
C PRO A 136 -33.18 4.89 59.20
N ALA A 137 -32.11 4.13 58.93
CA ALA A 137 -30.80 4.51 59.40
C ALA A 137 -30.63 5.95 58.87
N GLY A 138 -30.52 6.91 59.79
CA GLY A 138 -30.47 8.34 59.46
C GLY A 138 -29.42 8.60 58.38
N PRO A 139 -29.46 9.75 57.68
CA PRO A 139 -28.66 10.00 56.49
C PRO A 139 -27.18 9.73 56.76
N VAL A 140 -26.72 8.55 56.34
CA VAL A 140 -25.32 8.16 56.45
C VAL A 140 -24.62 8.99 55.41
N THR A 141 -23.69 9.83 55.86
CA THR A 141 -22.92 10.62 54.93
C THR A 141 -22.05 9.70 54.07
N TRP A 142 -21.74 10.12 52.85
CA TRP A 142 -20.93 9.30 51.94
C TRP A 142 -19.55 8.99 52.53
N TYR A 143 -19.01 9.87 53.38
CA TYR A 143 -17.73 9.66 54.05
C TYR A 143 -17.82 8.64 55.19
N ASP A 144 -18.93 8.58 55.94
CA ASP A 144 -19.15 7.56 56.99
C ASP A 144 -19.24 6.14 56.38
N THR A 145 -19.82 6.05 55.19
CA THR A 145 -19.92 4.78 54.46
C THR A 145 -18.54 4.29 54.01
N LEU A 146 -17.68 5.19 53.55
CA LEU A 146 -16.29 4.85 53.19
C LEU A 146 -15.48 4.43 54.43
N TRP A 147 -15.58 5.18 55.54
CA TRP A 147 -14.83 4.85 56.75
C TRP A 147 -15.27 3.52 57.38
N SER A 148 -16.57 3.22 57.35
CA SER A 148 -17.08 1.92 57.84
C SER A 148 -16.60 0.74 56.98
N SER A 149 -16.42 0.93 55.66
CA SER A 149 -15.84 -0.12 54.80
C SER A 149 -14.39 -0.43 55.13
N VAL A 150 -13.59 0.60 55.48
CA VAL A 150 -12.19 0.43 55.87
C VAL A 150 -12.10 -0.25 57.24
N GLN A 151 -12.93 0.16 58.19
CA GLN A 151 -13.00 -0.49 59.51
C GLN A 151 -13.51 -1.94 59.43
N ALA A 152 -14.47 -2.21 58.55
CA ALA A 152 -14.92 -3.58 58.29
C ALA A 152 -13.78 -4.43 57.70
N ALA A 153 -13.00 -3.88 56.76
CA ALA A 153 -11.85 -4.58 56.18
C ALA A 153 -10.74 -4.84 57.20
N ASP A 154 -10.46 -3.89 58.10
CA ASP A 154 -9.48 -4.04 59.18
C ASP A 154 -9.93 -5.07 60.22
N SER A 155 -11.23 -5.09 60.56
CA SER A 155 -11.82 -6.05 61.49
C SER A 155 -11.87 -7.49 60.94
N GLN A 156 -11.78 -7.67 59.62
CA GLN A 156 -11.72 -8.98 58.97
C GLN A 156 -10.29 -9.56 58.94
N GLN A 157 -9.34 -8.94 59.62
CA GLN A 157 -7.99 -9.46 59.76
C GLN A 157 -7.82 -10.11 61.15
N PRO A 158 -8.20 -11.38 61.35
CA PRO A 158 -7.84 -12.12 62.54
C PRO A 158 -6.32 -12.29 62.58
N GLY A 159 -5.73 -11.94 63.72
CA GLY A 159 -4.37 -12.35 64.07
C GLY A 159 -4.20 -13.86 64.00
N LYS A 160 -2.97 -14.25 63.68
CA LYS A 160 -2.42 -15.61 63.70
C LYS A 160 -2.82 -16.42 64.93
#